data_AF-A0A9C9N494-F1
#
_entry.id   AF-A0A9C9N494-F1
#
_cell.length_a   1.000
_cell.length_b   1.000
_cell.length_c   1.000
_cell.angle_alpha   90.00
_cell.angle_beta   90.00
_cell.angle_gamma   90.00
#
_symmetry.space_group_name_H-M   'P 1'
#
loop_
_entity.id
_entity.type
_entity.pdbx_description
1 polymer ?
#
loop_
_entity_poly.entity_id
_entity_poly.type
_entity_poly.pdbx_seq_one_letter_code
_entity_poly.pdbx_strand_id
1 'polypeptide(L)'
;MAEETLLWRVDQFPVLYEHGQPKAVVIDLETFKQLELILDNLPNREPELEDALIVEAAELKQLVAQVRAVARPMPDWKQVISEL
;
A
#
# COMPACT_ATOMS: atom_id res chain seq x y z
N MET A 1 21.76 19.10 -6.03
CA MET A 1 20.73 19.18 -7.10
C MET A 1 19.49 18.55 -6.50
N ALA A 2 18.55 19.35 -6.02
CA ALA A 2 17.33 18.82 -5.43
C ALA A 2 16.50 18.21 -6.56
N GLU A 3 16.22 16.91 -6.48
CA GLU A 3 15.25 16.24 -7.34
C GLU A 3 13.88 16.82 -6.98
N GLU A 4 13.38 17.74 -7.79
CA GLU A 4 11.98 18.13 -7.73
C GLU A 4 11.16 16.89 -8.10
N THR A 5 10.59 16.23 -7.10
CA THR A 5 9.64 15.15 -7.29
C THR A 5 8.43 15.75 -7.99
N LEU A 6 8.37 15.59 -9.32
CA LEU A 6 7.26 16.03 -10.15
C LEU A 6 6.01 15.24 -9.75
N LEU A 7 5.26 15.80 -8.80
CA LEU A 7 4.00 15.26 -8.32
C LEU A 7 2.93 15.61 -9.36
N TRP A 8 2.74 14.71 -10.33
CA TRP A 8 1.74 14.87 -11.37
C TRP A 8 0.34 14.89 -10.77
N ARG A 9 -0.44 15.93 -11.09
CA ARG A 9 -1.82 16.07 -10.63
C ARG A 9 -2.76 16.18 -11.84
N VAL A 10 -3.99 15.67 -11.69
CA VAL A 10 -4.99 15.60 -12.79
C VAL A 10 -5.35 16.98 -13.33
N ASP A 11 -5.28 18.03 -12.50
CA ASP A 11 -5.49 19.43 -12.89
C ASP A 11 -4.38 19.99 -13.79
N GLN A 12 -3.27 19.27 -13.97
CA GLN A 12 -2.18 19.66 -14.87
C GLN A 12 -2.42 19.22 -16.33
N PHE A 13 -3.39 18.33 -16.57
CA PHE A 13 -3.68 17.82 -17.90
C PHE A 13 -5.08 18.27 -18.37
N PRO A 14 -5.24 18.66 -19.63
CA PRO A 14 -6.57 18.91 -20.19
C PRO A 14 -7.46 17.68 -20.04
N VAL A 15 -8.62 17.85 -19.39
CA VAL A 15 -9.57 16.76 -19.14
C VAL A 15 -10.68 16.77 -20.20
N LEU A 16 -10.93 15.62 -20.80
CA LEU A 16 -12.07 15.38 -21.68
C LEU A 16 -13.25 14.88 -20.85
N TYR A 17 -14.39 15.56 -21.01
CA TYR A 17 -15.62 15.23 -20.31
C TYR A 17 -16.64 14.61 -21.25
N GLU A 18 -17.34 13.58 -20.78
CA GLU A 18 -18.47 12.97 -21.45
C GLU A 18 -19.67 12.96 -20.48
N HIS A 19 -20.82 13.50 -20.91
CA HIS A 19 -22.01 13.67 -20.05
C HIS A 19 -21.74 14.42 -18.72
N GLY A 20 -20.77 15.34 -18.71
CA GLY A 20 -20.37 16.09 -17.52
C GLY A 20 -19.45 15.32 -16.56
N GLN A 21 -19.02 14.11 -16.91
CA GLN A 21 -18.09 13.30 -16.13
C GLN A 21 -16.71 13.27 -16.80
N PRO A 22 -15.61 13.36 -16.03
CA PRO A 22 -14.26 13.26 -16.59
C PRO A 22 -14.02 11.83 -17.12
N LYS A 23 -13.64 11.70 -18.40
CA LYS A 23 -13.47 10.40 -19.07
C LYS A 23 -12.02 10.12 -19.46
N ALA A 24 -11.27 11.14 -19.87
CA ALA A 24 -9.88 11.00 -20.29
C ALA A 24 -9.09 12.29 -20.03
N VAL A 25 -7.77 12.18 -20.05
CA VAL A 25 -6.86 13.34 -20.07
C VAL A 25 -6.06 13.34 -21.36
N VAL A 26 -5.73 14.53 -21.85
CA VAL A 26 -4.88 14.69 -23.04
C VAL A 26 -3.45 14.93 -22.56
N ILE A 27 -2.53 14.13 -23.09
CA ILE A 27 -1.10 14.23 -22.82
C ILE A 27 -0.34 14.20 -24.15
N ASP A 28 0.84 14.81 -24.17
CA ASP A 28 1.76 14.71 -25.31
C ASP A 28 2.45 13.33 -25.33
N LEU A 29 3.10 13.02 -26.46
CA LEU A 29 3.74 11.73 -26.68
C LEU A 29 4.97 11.48 -25.79
N GLU A 30 5.66 12.53 -25.34
CA GLU A 30 6.80 12.39 -24.44
C GLU A 30 6.33 12.01 -23.04
N THR A 31 5.31 12.70 -22.54
CA THR A 31 4.63 12.37 -21.28
C THR A 31 4.03 10.98 -21.32
N PHE A 32 3.42 10.56 -22.45
CA PHE A 32 2.90 9.20 -22.60
C PHE A 32 4.01 8.14 -22.45
N LYS A 33 5.17 8.32 -23.08
CA LYS A 33 6.30 7.38 -22.96
C LYS A 33 6.85 7.29 -21.54
N GLN A 34 6.87 8.41 -20.81
CA GLN A 34 7.28 8.41 -19.41
C GLN A 34 6.30 7.63 -18.53
N LEU A 35 5.00 7.83 -18.74
CA LEU A 35 3.97 7.06 -18.05
C LEU A 35 4.05 5.57 -18.38
N GLU A 36 4.21 5.21 -19.65
CA GLU A 36 4.40 3.83 -20.10
C GLU A 36 5.60 3.17 -19.40
N LEU A 37 6.75 3.84 -19.36
CA LEU A 37 7.94 3.36 -18.65
C LEU A 37 7.68 3.16 -17.15
N ILE A 38 6.99 4.08 -16.48
CA ILE A 38 6.67 3.96 -15.05
C ILE A 38 5.74 2.76 -14.82
N LEU A 39 4.71 2.62 -15.64
CA LEU A 39 3.73 1.53 -15.54
C LEU A 39 4.37 0.17 -15.81
N ASP A 40 5.27 0.07 -16.78
CA ASP A 40 5.99 -1.15 -17.12
C ASP A 40 6.96 -1.58 -16.00
N ASN A 41 7.46 -0.63 -15.21
CA ASN A 41 8.38 -0.91 -14.11
C ASN A 41 7.70 -1.11 -12.75
N LEU A 42 6.42 -0.75 -12.59
CA LEU A 42 5.63 -1.07 -11.39
C LEU A 42 5.67 -2.56 -10.99
N PRO A 43 5.49 -3.54 -11.91
CA PRO A 43 5.58 -4.95 -11.56
C PRO A 43 7.01 -5.45 -11.30
N ASN A 44 8.03 -4.70 -11.73
CA ASN A 44 9.45 -5.02 -11.52
C ASN A 44 10.03 -4.31 -10.29
N ARG A 45 9.18 -3.75 -9.41
CA ARG A 45 9.66 -3.25 -8.13
C ARG A 45 10.25 -4.43 -7.35
N GLU A 46 11.53 -4.29 -6.96
CA GLU A 46 12.09 -5.19 -5.97
C GLU A 46 11.19 -5.14 -4.73
N PRO A 47 10.85 -6.30 -4.13
CA PRO A 47 10.02 -6.32 -2.95
C PRO A 47 10.69 -5.47 -1.88
N GLU A 48 9.98 -4.44 -1.43
CA GLU A 48 10.49 -3.56 -0.37
C GLU A 48 10.43 -4.33 0.95
N LEU A 49 11.28 -3.95 1.92
CA LEU A 49 11.28 -4.55 3.27
C LEU A 49 9.89 -4.53 3.92
N GLU A 50 9.08 -3.54 3.57
CA GLU A 50 7.71 -3.37 4.04
C GLU A 50 6.76 -4.46 3.52
N ASP A 51 6.98 -4.96 2.30
CA ASP A 51 6.21 -6.07 1.74
C ASP A 51 6.47 -7.36 2.52
N ALA A 52 7.73 -7.61 2.90
CA ALA A 52 8.10 -8.75 3.75
C ALA A 52 7.47 -8.64 5.14
N LEU A 53 7.49 -7.45 5.75
CA LEU A 53 6.84 -7.20 7.04
C LEU A 53 5.32 -7.43 6.99
N ILE A 54 4.67 -7.09 5.88
CA ILE A 54 3.22 -7.33 5.70
C ILE A 54 2.93 -8.83 5.65
N VAL A 55 3.76 -9.61 4.96
CA VAL A 55 3.62 -11.07 4.89
C VAL A 55 3.84 -11.71 6.27
N GLU A 56 4.91 -11.35 6.96
CA GLU A 56 5.20 -11.86 8.32
C GLU A 56 4.11 -11.47 9.32
N ALA A 57 3.55 -10.27 9.20
CA ALA A 57 2.43 -9.83 10.04
C ALA A 57 1.14 -10.62 9.77
N ALA A 58 0.96 -11.19 8.57
CA ALA A 58 -0.19 -12.05 8.27
C ALA A 58 -0.12 -13.37 9.07
N GLU A 59 1.07 -13.95 9.21
CA GLU A 59 1.31 -15.14 10.03
C GLU A 59 1.06 -14.85 11.52
N LEU A 60 1.52 -13.71 12.02
CA LEU A 60 1.25 -13.27 13.39
C LEU A 60 -0.26 -13.09 13.64
N LYS A 61 -1.00 -12.50 12.68
CA LYS A 61 -2.45 -12.35 12.78
C LYS A 61 -3.16 -13.71 12.84
N GLN A 62 -2.72 -14.68 12.03
CA GLN A 62 -3.25 -16.05 12.09
C GLN A 62 -2.96 -16.72 13.42
N LEU A 63 -1.76 -16.55 13.98
CA LEU A 63 -1.41 -17.10 15.27
C LEU A 63 -2.25 -16.49 16.40
N VAL A 64 -2.44 -15.16 16.40
CA VAL A 64 -3.31 -14.47 17.35
C VAL A 64 -4.76 -14.95 17.23
N ALA A 65 -5.27 -15.16 16.01
CA ALA A 65 -6.61 -15.67 15.78
C ALA A 65 -6.79 -17.10 16.31
N GLN A 66 -5.80 -17.97 16.06
CA GLN A 66 -5.78 -19.33 16.60
C GLN A 66 -5.76 -19.32 18.12
N VAL A 67 -4.85 -18.56 18.75
CA VAL A 67 -4.78 -18.44 20.21
C VAL A 67 -6.09 -17.91 20.78
N ARG A 68 -6.73 -16.91 20.18
CA ARG A 68 -8.05 -16.41 20.63
C ARG A 68 -9.15 -17.46 20.52
N ALA A 69 -9.09 -18.35 19.52
CA ALA A 69 -10.10 -19.38 19.32
C ALA A 69 -10.02 -20.52 20.35
N VAL A 70 -8.82 -20.85 20.84
CA VAL A 70 -8.60 -21.94 21.82
C VAL A 70 -8.35 -21.45 23.25
N ALA A 71 -7.85 -20.24 23.45
CA ALA A 71 -7.50 -19.74 24.78
C ALA A 71 -8.75 -19.31 25.55
N ARG A 72 -8.83 -19.73 26.81
CA ARG A 72 -9.72 -19.09 27.79
C ARG A 72 -8.98 -17.89 28.37
N PRO A 73 -9.56 -16.67 28.35
CA PRO A 73 -8.93 -15.53 28.98
C PRO A 73 -8.74 -15.81 30.47
N MET A 74 -7.48 -15.76 30.92
CA MET A 74 -7.14 -15.87 32.33
C MET A 74 -7.59 -14.58 33.04
N PRO A 75 -8.40 -14.67 34.12
CA PRO A 75 -8.62 -13.52 34.96
C PRO A 75 -7.30 -13.18 35.66
N ASP A 76 -6.86 -11.94 35.50
CA ASP A 76 -5.69 -11.36 36.17
C ASP A 76 -4.35 -12.09 35.99
N TRP A 77 -3.93 -12.23 34.73
CA TRP A 77 -2.63 -12.82 34.36
C TRP A 77 -1.43 -12.15 35.04
N LYS A 78 -1.54 -10.89 35.43
CA LYS A 78 -0.45 -10.17 36.11
C LYS A 78 -0.22 -10.72 37.52
N GLN A 79 -1.29 -11.04 38.23
CA GLN A 79 -1.21 -11.61 39.57
C GLN A 79 -0.60 -13.02 39.54
N VAL A 80 -1.00 -13.85 38.57
CA VAL A 80 -0.49 -15.23 38.41
C VAL A 80 1.00 -15.27 38.09
N ILE A 81 1.52 -14.33 37.28
CA ILE A 81 2.95 -14.27 36.96
C ILE A 81 3.78 -13.70 38.11
N SER A 82 3.22 -12.79 38.92
CA SER A 82 3.93 -12.25 40.09
C SER A 82 4.05 -13.23 41.26
N GLU A 83 3.25 -14.29 41.28
CA GLU A 83 3.26 -15.34 42.31
C GLU A 83 4.08 -16.59 41.87
N LEU A 84 4.71 -16.57 40.69
CA LEU A 84 5.67 -17.57 40.19
C LEU A 84 7.12 -17.15 40.46
#